data_AF-A0A1M6PNR0-F1
#
_entry.id   AF-A0A1M6PNR0-F1
#
_cell.length_a   1.000
_cell.length_b   1.000
_cell.length_c   1.000
_cell.angle_alpha   90.00
_cell.angle_beta   90.00
_cell.angle_gamma   90.00
#
_symmetry.space_group_name_H-M   'P 1'
#
loop_
_entity.id
_entity.type
_entity.pdbx_description
1 polymer ?
#
loop_
_entity_poly.entity_id
_entity_poly.type
_entity_poly.pdbx_seq_one_letter_code
_entity_poly.pdbx_strand_id
1 'polypeptide(L)'
;MEQIYNIAGIISVILLAVAAIVAIKNYSFFSKNERWYIYYICFIFLIELLSYTISFFEIKGGKSFLYPIYIAGEFFVVTGIFIKKLNLSHYYFFLSAFISLFFLAGGKILLSYQYDDDHSKAISNLIIIFLAAFALLREIKEGNGKDAFLNVDKMIFLYFSASIFIFLFQHQLLKFSPDYTSTVWVINNLLICILYSFIIYTFVKLKK
;
A
#
# COMPACT_ATOMS: atom_id res chain seq x y z
N MET A 1 13.00 5.60 -21.30
CA MET A 1 12.01 4.98 -20.37
C MET A 1 11.27 5.98 -19.48
N GLU A 2 11.83 7.17 -19.25
CA GLU A 2 11.29 8.22 -18.37
C GLU A 2 9.85 8.68 -18.70
N GLN A 3 9.51 8.88 -19.98
CA GLN A 3 8.14 9.26 -20.36
C GLN A 3 7.09 8.22 -19.94
N ILE A 4 7.41 6.93 -20.09
CA ILE A 4 6.51 5.83 -19.72
C ILE A 4 6.35 5.78 -18.20
N TYR A 5 7.44 6.00 -17.45
CA TYR A 5 7.39 6.12 -15.99
C TYR A 5 6.44 7.23 -15.54
N ASN A 6 6.54 8.43 -16.13
CA ASN A 6 5.67 9.55 -15.81
C ASN A 6 4.21 9.28 -16.16
N ILE A 7 3.95 8.71 -17.35
CA ILE A 7 2.58 8.35 -17.77
C ILE A 7 1.97 7.32 -16.81
N ALA A 8 2.72 6.27 -16.46
CA ALA A 8 2.25 5.24 -15.53
C ALA A 8 1.97 5.83 -14.13
N GLY A 9 2.81 6.77 -13.67
CA GLY A 9 2.58 7.49 -12.41
C GLY A 9 1.34 8.38 -12.45
N ILE A 10 1.08 9.09 -13.54
CA ILE A 10 -0.13 9.91 -13.69
C ILE A 10 -1.38 9.03 -13.68
N ILE A 11 -1.35 7.90 -14.40
CA ILE A 11 -2.47 6.95 -14.44
C ILE A 11 -2.75 6.38 -13.05
N SER A 12 -1.72 6.01 -12.28
CA SER A 12 -1.91 5.46 -10.94
C SER A 12 -2.59 6.47 -10.00
N VAL A 13 -2.22 7.75 -10.08
CA VAL A 13 -2.84 8.84 -9.30
C VAL A 13 -4.29 9.06 -9.72
N ILE A 14 -4.59 9.07 -11.01
CA ILE A 14 -5.97 9.20 -11.51
C ILE A 14 -6.83 8.03 -10.99
N LEU A 15 -6.33 6.80 -11.10
CA LEU A 15 -7.04 5.61 -10.60
C LEU A 15 -7.23 5.67 -9.09
N LEU A 16 -6.24 6.12 -8.33
CA LEU A 16 -6.35 6.31 -6.88
C LEU A 16 -7.44 7.34 -6.53
N ALA A 17 -7.49 8.47 -7.24
CA ALA A 17 -8.51 9.49 -7.05
C ALA A 17 -9.92 8.94 -7.35
N VAL A 18 -10.08 8.20 -8.45
CA VAL A 18 -11.35 7.52 -8.78
C VAL A 18 -11.72 6.50 -7.70
N ALA A 19 -10.77 5.69 -7.22
CA ALA A 19 -10.98 4.73 -6.15
C ALA A 19 -11.47 5.42 -4.88
N ALA A 20 -10.86 6.55 -4.48
CA ALA A 20 -11.26 7.32 -3.30
C ALA A 20 -12.67 7.90 -3.43
N ILE A 21 -13.03 8.47 -4.58
CA ILE A 21 -14.37 9.00 -4.84
C ILE A 21 -15.42 7.88 -4.76
N VAL A 22 -15.14 6.73 -5.39
CA VAL A 22 -16.04 5.57 -5.36
C VAL A 22 -16.16 5.02 -3.93
N ALA A 23 -15.06 4.97 -3.17
CA ALA A 23 -15.05 4.52 -1.78
C ALA A 23 -15.96 5.36 -0.89
N ILE A 24 -15.85 6.69 -1.00
CA ILE A 24 -16.67 7.65 -0.22
C ILE A 24 -18.15 7.51 -0.63
N LYS A 25 -18.42 7.48 -1.93
CA LYS A 25 -19.79 7.37 -2.46
C LYS A 25 -20.49 6.09 -2.01
N ASN A 26 -19.76 4.98 -1.95
CA ASN A 26 -20.32 3.68 -1.62
C ASN A 26 -20.14 3.30 -0.14
N TYR A 27 -19.63 4.18 0.72
CA TYR A 27 -19.26 3.88 2.11
C TYR A 27 -20.36 3.16 2.92
N SER A 28 -21.63 3.49 2.67
CA SER A 28 -22.78 2.87 3.35
C SER A 28 -22.96 1.38 3.06
N PHE A 29 -22.47 0.89 1.92
CA PHE A 29 -22.63 -0.51 1.48
C PHE A 29 -21.58 -1.46 2.08
N PHE A 30 -20.54 -0.93 2.73
CA PHE A 30 -19.47 -1.74 3.28
C PHE A 30 -19.79 -2.16 4.72
N SER A 31 -19.61 -3.44 5.02
CA SER A 31 -19.60 -3.93 6.40
C SER A 31 -18.46 -3.31 7.21
N LYS A 32 -18.54 -3.41 8.54
CA LYS A 32 -17.52 -2.84 9.43
C LYS A 32 -16.10 -3.35 9.12
N ASN A 33 -15.96 -4.59 8.67
CA ASN A 33 -14.66 -5.18 8.35
C ASN A 33 -14.16 -4.72 6.96
N GLU A 34 -15.05 -4.60 5.98
CA GLU A 34 -14.68 -4.18 4.62
C GLU A 34 -14.31 -2.68 4.52
N ARG A 35 -14.71 -1.87 5.51
CA ARG A 35 -14.28 -0.45 5.58
C ARG A 35 -12.77 -0.27 5.67
N TRP A 36 -12.01 -1.30 6.05
CA TRP A 36 -10.55 -1.24 6.04
C TRP A 36 -9.96 -1.05 4.64
N TYR A 37 -10.61 -1.56 3.58
CA TYR A 37 -10.20 -1.26 2.20
C TYR A 37 -10.41 0.22 1.84
N ILE A 38 -11.46 0.84 2.38
CA ILE A 38 -11.70 2.28 2.22
C ILE A 38 -10.63 3.07 2.96
N TYR A 39 -10.31 2.69 4.21
CA TYR A 39 -9.27 3.37 4.98
C TYR A 39 -7.92 3.27 4.28
N TYR A 40 -7.59 2.14 3.67
CA TYR A 40 -6.41 2.00 2.84
C TYR A 40 -6.40 3.00 1.68
N ILE A 41 -7.45 3.02 0.84
CA ILE A 41 -7.50 3.93 -0.31
C ILE A 41 -7.47 5.41 0.12
N CYS A 42 -8.25 5.78 1.13
CA CYS A 42 -8.27 7.15 1.63
C CYS A 42 -6.92 7.55 2.22
N PHE A 43 -6.25 6.66 2.95
CA PHE A 43 -4.92 6.94 3.49
C PHE A 43 -3.92 7.22 2.37
N ILE A 44 -3.84 6.34 1.36
CA ILE A 44 -2.88 6.51 0.26
C ILE A 44 -3.20 7.78 -0.55
N PHE A 45 -4.49 8.05 -0.81
CA PHE A 45 -4.92 9.28 -1.49
C PHE A 45 -4.53 10.55 -0.71
N LEU A 46 -4.67 10.56 0.61
CA LEU A 46 -4.28 11.69 1.44
C LEU A 46 -2.76 11.91 1.44
N ILE A 47 -1.97 10.84 1.50
CA ILE A 47 -0.50 10.94 1.40
C ILE A 47 -0.09 11.53 0.05
N GLU A 48 -0.69 11.06 -1.03
CA GLU A 48 -0.40 11.54 -2.38
C GLU A 48 -0.81 13.01 -2.55
N LEU A 49 -2.00 13.39 -2.09
CA LEU A 49 -2.48 14.76 -2.09
C LEU A 49 -1.56 15.69 -1.28
N LEU A 50 -1.12 15.26 -0.10
CA LEU A 50 -0.16 16.00 0.72
C LEU A 50 1.18 16.16 0.00
N SER A 51 1.68 15.11 -0.65
CA SER A 51 2.90 15.16 -1.47
C SER A 51 2.79 16.22 -2.56
N TYR A 52 1.69 16.27 -3.33
CA TYR A 52 1.49 17.31 -4.35
C TYR A 52 1.36 18.70 -3.75
N THR A 53 0.63 18.84 -2.64
CA THR A 53 0.44 20.12 -1.95
C THR A 53 1.76 20.70 -1.47
N ILE A 54 2.62 19.89 -0.85
CA ILE A 54 3.97 20.31 -0.41
C ILE A 54 4.82 20.76 -1.59
N SER A 55 4.77 20.02 -2.70
CA SER A 55 5.46 20.42 -3.94
C SER A 55 4.96 21.75 -4.49
N PHE A 56 3.64 21.94 -4.50
CA PHE A 56 3.01 23.13 -5.06
C PHE A 56 3.33 24.39 -4.25
N PHE A 57 3.37 24.29 -2.93
CA PHE A 57 3.67 25.42 -2.03
C PHE A 57 5.16 25.57 -1.69
N GLU A 58 6.05 24.77 -2.30
CA GLU A 58 7.50 24.80 -2.07
C GLU A 58 7.91 24.83 -0.59
N ILE A 59 7.22 24.03 0.24
CA ILE A 59 7.38 24.09 1.70
C ILE A 59 8.82 23.70 2.09
N LYS A 60 9.46 24.57 2.88
CA LYS A 60 10.81 24.36 3.42
C LYS A 60 10.89 23.04 4.20
N GLY A 61 11.85 22.19 3.87
CA GLY A 61 12.01 20.85 4.45
C GLY A 61 11.57 19.70 3.54
N GLY A 62 10.92 20.01 2.40
CA GLY A 62 10.58 19.03 1.38
C GLY A 62 9.61 17.94 1.86
N LYS A 63 9.61 16.80 1.16
CA LYS A 63 8.65 15.71 1.39
C LYS A 63 9.20 14.56 2.23
N SER A 64 10.47 14.61 2.63
CA SER A 64 11.15 13.47 3.23
C SER A 64 10.47 12.96 4.51
N PHE A 65 9.82 13.83 5.27
CA PHE A 65 9.07 13.44 6.47
C PHE A 65 7.82 12.59 6.18
N LEU A 66 7.28 12.63 4.94
CA LEU A 66 6.13 11.84 4.55
C LEU A 66 6.47 10.35 4.41
N TYR A 67 7.73 9.99 4.15
CA TYR A 67 8.10 8.61 3.84
C TYR A 67 7.90 7.66 5.04
N PRO A 68 8.37 7.97 6.27
CA PRO A 68 8.03 7.17 7.45
C PRO A 68 6.53 7.11 7.74
N ILE A 69 5.80 8.21 7.51
CA ILE A 69 4.33 8.26 7.68
C ILE A 69 3.65 7.32 6.69
N TYR A 70 4.09 7.33 5.43
CA TYR A 70 3.60 6.45 4.38
C TYR A 70 3.84 4.98 4.73
N ILE A 71 5.06 4.61 5.14
CA ILE A 71 5.40 3.24 5.54
C ILE A 71 4.51 2.78 6.71
N ALA A 72 4.49 3.56 7.79
CA ALA A 72 3.75 3.23 9.01
C ALA A 72 2.25 3.10 8.76
N GLY A 73 1.66 4.09 8.07
CA GLY A 73 0.22 4.12 7.84
C GLY A 73 -0.22 3.07 6.82
N GLU A 74 0.53 2.84 5.73
CA GLU A 74 0.21 1.78 4.77
C GLU A 74 0.28 0.41 5.45
N PHE A 75 1.32 0.17 6.24
CA PHE A 75 1.45 -1.05 7.02
C PHE A 75 0.25 -1.25 7.96
N PHE A 76 -0.12 -0.22 8.73
CA PHE A 76 -1.23 -0.29 9.66
C PHE A 76 -2.57 -0.63 8.98
N VAL A 77 -2.91 0.09 7.91
CA VAL A 77 -4.20 -0.09 7.23
C VAL A 77 -4.27 -1.42 6.48
N VAL A 78 -3.19 -1.83 5.81
CA VAL A 78 -3.17 -3.08 5.04
C VAL A 78 -3.15 -4.30 5.96
N THR A 79 -2.36 -4.28 7.03
CA THR A 79 -2.44 -5.36 8.03
C THR A 79 -3.79 -5.36 8.75
N GLY A 80 -4.41 -4.20 8.98
CA GLY A 80 -5.77 -4.06 9.49
C GLY A 80 -6.81 -4.78 8.64
N ILE A 81 -6.71 -4.69 7.31
CA ILE A 81 -7.55 -5.46 6.36
C ILE A 81 -7.48 -6.96 6.70
N PHE A 82 -6.27 -7.53 6.71
CA PHE A 82 -6.09 -8.97 6.90
C PHE A 82 -6.41 -9.44 8.32
N ILE A 83 -6.09 -8.64 9.35
CA ILE A 83 -6.46 -8.94 10.74
C ILE A 83 -7.97 -9.08 10.89
N LYS A 84 -8.74 -8.14 10.30
CA LYS A 84 -10.22 -8.21 10.34
C LYS A 84 -10.78 -9.32 9.48
N LYS A 85 -10.21 -9.53 8.30
CA LYS A 85 -10.63 -10.60 7.38
C LYS A 85 -10.44 -11.99 7.98
N LEU A 86 -9.29 -12.23 8.59
CA LEU A 86 -8.97 -13.49 9.26
C LEU A 86 -9.67 -13.65 10.62
N ASN A 87 -10.37 -12.62 11.10
CA ASN A 87 -10.96 -12.56 12.43
C ASN A 87 -9.94 -12.86 13.54
N LEU A 88 -8.72 -12.32 13.41
CA LEU A 88 -7.66 -12.48 14.41
C LEU A 88 -8.00 -11.70 15.69
N SER A 89 -7.37 -12.11 16.80
CA SER A 89 -7.57 -11.45 18.09
C SER A 89 -7.11 -9.98 18.06
N HIS A 90 -7.68 -9.18 18.96
CA HIS A 90 -7.34 -7.75 19.10
C HIS A 90 -5.85 -7.52 19.42
N TYR A 91 -5.15 -8.51 19.96
CA TYR A 91 -3.71 -8.45 20.19
C TYR A 91 -2.91 -8.24 18.90
N TYR A 92 -3.30 -8.87 17.78
CA TYR A 92 -2.63 -8.64 16.49
C TYR A 92 -2.83 -7.22 15.98
N PHE A 93 -3.98 -6.61 16.30
CA PHE A 93 -4.24 -5.22 15.97
C PHE A 93 -3.33 -4.26 16.75
N PHE A 94 -3.18 -4.49 18.06
CA PHE A 94 -2.23 -3.73 18.89
C PHE A 94 -0.78 -3.95 18.46
N LEU A 95 -0.40 -5.17 18.08
CA LEU A 95 0.93 -5.47 17.56
C LEU A 95 1.19 -4.72 16.25
N SER A 96 0.23 -4.70 15.32
CA SER A 96 0.32 -3.92 14.10
C SER A 96 0.49 -2.42 14.40
N ALA A 97 -0.31 -1.87 15.33
CA ALA A 97 -0.18 -0.47 15.75
C ALA A 97 1.21 -0.17 16.34
N PHE A 98 1.73 -1.06 17.19
CA PHE A 98 3.04 -0.92 17.80
C PHE A 98 4.18 -0.92 16.76
N ILE A 99 4.15 -1.87 15.81
CA ILE A 99 5.13 -1.92 14.71
C ILE A 99 5.01 -0.69 13.81
N SER A 100 3.79 -0.20 13.55
CA SER A 100 3.56 1.03 12.78
C SER A 100 4.20 2.25 13.47
N LEU A 101 4.01 2.37 14.78
CA LEU A 101 4.65 3.43 15.57
C LEU A 101 6.17 3.32 15.55
N PHE A 102 6.70 2.09 15.57
CA PHE A 102 8.13 1.86 15.41
C PHE A 102 8.63 2.33 14.03
N PHE A 103 7.94 2.02 12.93
CA PHE A 103 8.31 2.53 11.60
C PHE A 103 8.23 4.05 11.51
N LEU A 104 7.28 4.67 12.22
CA LEU A 104 7.14 6.13 12.22
C LEU A 104 8.26 6.83 13.01
N ALA A 105 8.72 6.24 14.10
CA ALA A 105 9.64 6.86 15.05
C ALA A 105 11.08 6.34 14.93
N GLY A 106 11.31 5.22 14.26
CA GLY A 106 12.59 4.51 14.20
C GLY A 106 13.74 5.41 13.77
N GLY A 107 13.55 6.18 12.69
CA GLY A 107 14.58 7.09 12.16
C GLY A 107 14.89 8.29 13.05
N LYS A 108 14.06 8.56 14.09
CA LYS A 108 14.31 9.61 15.09
C LYS A 108 14.94 9.07 16.38
N ILE A 109 14.70 7.79 16.68
CA ILE A 109 15.13 7.16 17.94
C ILE A 109 16.46 6.44 17.77
N LEU A 110 16.65 5.78 16.62
CA LEU A 110 17.86 5.03 16.30
C LEU A 110 18.87 5.92 15.58
N LEU A 111 20.15 5.66 15.82
CA LEU A 111 21.23 6.36 15.10
C LEU A 111 21.10 6.10 13.60
N SER A 112 21.39 7.11 12.78
CA SER A 112 21.21 7.08 11.31
C SER A 112 21.99 5.98 10.58
N TYR A 113 23.04 5.42 11.19
CA TYR A 113 23.77 4.27 10.63
C TYR A 113 23.07 2.92 10.88
N GLN A 114 22.13 2.87 11.83
CA GLN A 114 21.45 1.63 12.25
C GLN A 114 20.04 1.49 11.69
N TYR A 115 19.50 2.55 11.06
CA TYR A 115 18.12 2.58 10.61
C TYR A 115 17.97 3.26 9.26
N ASP A 116 17.39 2.52 8.30
CA ASP A 116 17.05 2.98 6.96
C ASP A 116 15.55 2.74 6.75
N ASP A 117 14.84 3.77 6.29
CA ASP A 117 13.41 3.68 5.97
C ASP A 117 13.15 2.67 4.85
N ASP A 118 14.09 2.45 3.93
CA ASP A 118 13.97 1.45 2.87
C ASP A 118 13.94 0.02 3.43
N HIS A 119 14.72 -0.24 4.49
CA HIS A 119 14.64 -1.52 5.22
C HIS A 119 13.31 -1.68 5.93
N SER A 120 12.80 -0.61 6.55
CA SER A 120 11.46 -0.63 7.17
C SER A 120 10.37 -0.91 6.15
N LYS A 121 10.48 -0.32 4.96
CA LYS A 121 9.56 -0.58 3.85
C LYS A 121 9.61 -2.03 3.41
N ALA A 122 10.81 -2.59 3.21
CA ALA A 122 10.97 -4.01 2.84
C ALA A 122 10.38 -4.96 3.89
N ILE A 123 10.64 -4.73 5.18
CA ILE A 123 10.09 -5.52 6.28
C ILE A 123 8.56 -5.40 6.33
N SER A 124 8.02 -4.18 6.17
CA SER A 124 6.58 -3.94 6.14
C SER A 124 5.89 -4.73 5.02
N ASN A 125 6.47 -4.71 3.81
CA ASN A 125 5.97 -5.48 2.67
C ASN A 125 6.03 -6.99 2.95
N LEU A 126 7.10 -7.48 3.55
CA LEU A 126 7.25 -8.90 3.88
C LEU A 126 6.14 -9.41 4.80
N ILE A 127 5.84 -8.67 5.87
CA ILE A 127 4.77 -9.01 6.82
C ILE A 127 3.40 -8.98 6.11
N ILE A 128 3.14 -7.96 5.27
CA ILE A 128 1.91 -7.87 4.48
C ILE A 128 1.77 -9.08 3.55
N ILE A 129 2.83 -9.48 2.86
CA ILE A 129 2.85 -10.66 1.97
C ILE A 129 2.45 -11.91 2.74
N PHE A 130 3.02 -12.16 3.93
CA PHE A 130 2.68 -13.33 4.73
C PHE A 130 1.22 -13.33 5.20
N LEU A 131 0.70 -12.19 5.65
CA LEU A 131 -0.70 -12.06 6.05
C LEU A 131 -1.65 -12.27 4.87
N ALA A 132 -1.35 -11.67 3.71
CA ALA A 132 -2.13 -11.82 2.50
C ALA A 132 -2.10 -13.28 1.99
N ALA A 133 -0.92 -13.90 1.97
CA ALA A 133 -0.77 -15.32 1.61
C ALA A 133 -1.59 -16.22 2.53
N PHE A 134 -1.53 -16.00 3.85
CA PHE A 134 -2.29 -16.78 4.82
C PHE A 134 -3.81 -16.62 4.62
N ALA A 135 -4.29 -15.39 4.38
CA ALA A 135 -5.70 -15.15 4.05
C ALA A 135 -6.13 -15.87 2.77
N LEU A 136 -5.32 -15.81 1.71
CA LEU A 136 -5.61 -16.50 0.45
C LEU A 136 -5.60 -18.03 0.59
N LEU A 137 -4.63 -18.59 1.32
CA LEU A 137 -4.57 -20.04 1.58
C LEU A 137 -5.77 -20.53 2.38
N ARG A 138 -6.24 -19.73 3.35
CA ARG A 138 -7.44 -20.03 4.10
C ARG A 138 -8.68 -20.04 3.20
N GLU A 139 -8.82 -19.05 2.32
CA GLU A 139 -9.93 -18.99 1.37
C GLU A 139 -9.95 -20.19 0.41
N ILE A 140 -8.77 -20.62 -0.06
CA ILE A 140 -8.62 -21.84 -0.88
C ILE A 140 -9.07 -23.07 -0.10
N LYS A 141 -8.67 -23.20 1.18
CA LYS A 141 -9.00 -24.35 2.03
C LYS A 141 -10.49 -24.41 2.38
N GLU A 142 -11.08 -23.27 2.69
CA GLU A 142 -12.50 -23.18 3.06
C GLU A 142 -13.43 -23.24 1.84
N GLY A 143 -12.90 -23.09 0.62
CA GLY A 143 -13.64 -23.22 -0.63
C GLY A 143 -14.77 -22.20 -0.78
N ASN A 144 -14.73 -21.10 -0.01
CA ASN A 144 -15.88 -20.24 0.17
C ASN A 144 -16.14 -19.35 -1.03
N GLY A 145 -15.13 -18.84 -1.74
CA GLY A 145 -15.21 -18.22 -3.08
C GLY A 145 -16.22 -17.06 -3.22
N LYS A 146 -16.88 -16.68 -2.12
CA LYS A 146 -18.00 -15.75 -2.02
C LYS A 146 -17.53 -14.39 -1.55
N ASP A 147 -16.28 -14.27 -1.12
CA ASP A 147 -15.73 -12.99 -0.72
C ASP A 147 -15.58 -12.06 -1.94
N ALA A 148 -16.33 -10.96 -1.91
CA ALA A 148 -16.32 -9.94 -2.95
C ALA A 148 -14.92 -9.33 -3.16
N PHE A 149 -14.06 -9.36 -2.14
CA PHE A 149 -12.71 -8.79 -2.14
C PHE A 149 -11.62 -9.80 -2.49
N LEU A 150 -11.93 -11.07 -2.75
CA LEU A 150 -10.92 -12.09 -3.04
C LEU A 150 -9.96 -11.70 -4.16
N ASN A 151 -10.44 -11.04 -5.20
CA ASN A 151 -9.56 -10.57 -6.28
C ASN A 151 -8.69 -9.37 -5.87
N VAL A 152 -9.19 -8.50 -5.00
CA VAL A 152 -8.40 -7.40 -4.43
C VAL A 152 -7.26 -7.97 -3.59
N ASP A 153 -7.52 -8.97 -2.75
CA ASP A 153 -6.50 -9.63 -1.93
C ASP A 153 -5.39 -10.25 -2.77
N LYS A 154 -5.74 -10.93 -3.87
CA LYS A 154 -4.76 -11.48 -4.82
C LYS A 154 -3.88 -10.38 -5.40
N MET A 155 -4.47 -9.24 -5.73
CA MET A 155 -3.71 -8.10 -6.26
C MET A 155 -2.87 -7.40 -5.20
N ILE A 156 -3.33 -7.33 -3.93
CA ILE A 156 -2.53 -6.86 -2.80
C ILE A 156 -1.32 -7.79 -2.65
N PHE A 157 -1.53 -9.11 -2.57
CA PHE A 157 -0.45 -10.09 -2.47
C PHE A 157 0.55 -9.95 -3.62
N LEU A 158 0.07 -9.84 -4.87
CA LEU A 158 0.92 -9.68 -6.05
C LEU A 158 1.71 -8.37 -6.03
N TYR A 159 1.05 -7.25 -5.76
CA TYR A 159 1.67 -5.93 -5.70
C TYR A 159 2.78 -5.88 -4.65
N PHE A 160 2.49 -6.28 -3.41
CA PHE A 160 3.48 -6.25 -2.33
C PHE A 160 4.64 -7.24 -2.59
N SER A 161 4.35 -8.40 -3.20
CA SER A 161 5.38 -9.39 -3.59
C SER A 161 6.31 -8.88 -4.68
N ALA A 162 5.83 -8.09 -5.64
CA ALA A 162 6.71 -7.45 -6.61
C ALA A 162 7.47 -6.27 -5.99
N SER A 163 6.78 -5.46 -5.18
CA SER A 163 7.29 -4.23 -4.60
C SER A 163 8.43 -4.48 -3.58
N ILE A 164 8.39 -5.59 -2.82
CA ILE A 164 9.47 -5.91 -1.87
C ILE A 164 10.85 -6.03 -2.56
N PHE A 165 10.91 -6.53 -3.79
CA PHE A 165 12.19 -6.63 -4.52
C PHE A 165 12.78 -5.26 -4.84
N ILE A 166 11.93 -4.27 -5.11
CA ILE A 166 12.36 -2.90 -5.40
C ILE A 166 13.04 -2.31 -4.17
N PHE A 167 12.43 -2.46 -3.00
CA PHE A 167 12.98 -1.92 -1.75
C PHE A 167 14.18 -2.72 -1.22
N LEU A 168 14.19 -4.05 -1.36
CA LEU A 168 15.36 -4.87 -0.99
C LEU A 168 16.59 -4.55 -1.83
N PHE A 169 16.40 -4.28 -3.12
CA PHE A 169 17.50 -4.00 -4.05
C PHE A 169 17.68 -2.51 -4.33
N GLN A 170 17.00 -1.60 -3.63
CA GLN A 170 17.00 -0.16 -3.94
C GLN A 170 18.41 0.43 -4.06
N HIS A 171 19.28 0.17 -3.07
CA HIS A 171 20.68 0.61 -3.08
C HIS A 171 21.52 0.03 -4.23
N GLN A 172 21.13 -1.14 -4.77
CA GLN A 172 21.75 -1.74 -5.94
C GLN A 172 21.15 -1.18 -7.23
N LEU A 173 19.83 -0.96 -7.27
CA LEU A 173 19.09 -0.35 -8.37
C LEU A 173 19.59 1.05 -8.71
N LEU A 174 20.04 1.82 -7.71
CA LEU A 174 20.65 3.14 -7.90
C LEU A 174 22.03 3.09 -8.58
N LYS A 175 22.69 1.92 -8.63
CA LYS A 175 23.98 1.75 -9.32
C LYS A 175 23.82 1.37 -10.79
N PHE A 176 22.62 0.99 -11.22
CA PHE A 176 22.32 0.72 -12.63
C PHE A 176 22.06 2.02 -13.40
N SER A 177 22.07 1.95 -14.73
CA SER A 177 21.70 3.10 -15.55
C SER A 177 20.25 3.53 -15.29
N PRO A 178 19.93 4.83 -15.38
CA PRO A 178 18.60 5.36 -15.10
C PRO A 178 17.44 4.66 -15.83
N ASP A 179 17.68 4.14 -17.04
CA ASP A 179 16.68 3.41 -17.81
C ASP A 179 16.24 2.09 -17.16
N TYR A 180 17.16 1.34 -16.54
CA TYR A 180 16.81 0.08 -15.85
C TYR A 180 16.04 0.36 -14.57
N THR A 181 16.49 1.34 -13.78
CA THR A 181 15.79 1.79 -12.57
C THR A 181 14.37 2.25 -12.92
N SER A 182 14.21 3.08 -13.96
CA SER A 182 12.92 3.54 -14.44
C SER A 182 12.01 2.39 -14.89
N THR A 183 12.57 1.35 -15.51
CA THR A 183 11.81 0.17 -15.95
C THR A 183 11.19 -0.58 -14.77
N VAL A 184 11.96 -0.79 -13.69
CA VAL A 184 11.47 -1.45 -12.47
C VAL A 184 10.34 -0.63 -11.84
N TRP A 185 10.48 0.69 -11.78
CA TRP A 185 9.44 1.58 -11.28
C TRP A 185 8.19 1.60 -12.16
N VAL A 186 8.33 1.53 -13.50
CA VAL A 186 7.19 1.38 -14.42
C VAL A 186 6.40 0.12 -14.10
N ILE A 187 7.07 -1.01 -13.90
CA ILE A 187 6.40 -2.28 -13.54
C ILE A 187 5.61 -2.12 -12.24
N ASN A 188 6.21 -1.50 -11.22
CA ASN A 188 5.51 -1.22 -9.96
C ASN A 188 4.28 -0.34 -10.15
N ASN A 189 4.40 0.72 -10.95
CA ASN A 189 3.31 1.64 -11.25
C ASN A 189 2.18 0.95 -12.03
N LEU A 190 2.50 0.03 -12.93
CA LEU A 190 1.48 -0.77 -13.62
C LEU A 190 0.76 -1.73 -12.67
N LEU A 191 1.48 -2.38 -11.75
CA LEU A 191 0.87 -3.26 -10.76
C LEU A 191 -0.07 -2.51 -9.81
N ILE A 192 0.31 -1.31 -9.35
CA ILE A 192 -0.59 -0.50 -8.52
C ILE A 192 -1.81 -0.01 -9.33
N CYS A 193 -1.65 0.32 -10.61
CA CYS A 193 -2.79 0.64 -11.49
C CYS A 193 -3.77 -0.53 -11.58
N ILE A 194 -3.26 -1.75 -11.74
CA ILE A 194 -4.09 -2.97 -11.76
C ILE A 194 -4.79 -3.14 -10.41
N LEU A 195 -4.07 -3.00 -9.29
CA LEU A 195 -4.67 -3.08 -7.95
C LEU A 195 -5.82 -2.08 -7.78
N TYR A 196 -5.60 -0.80 -8.11
CA TYR A 196 -6.64 0.23 -8.00
C TYR A 196 -7.82 -0.05 -8.93
N SER A 197 -7.58 -0.58 -10.13
CA SER A 197 -8.65 -0.98 -11.05
C SER A 197 -9.53 -2.09 -10.45
N PHE A 198 -8.93 -3.11 -9.82
CA PHE A 198 -9.66 -4.16 -9.11
C PHE A 198 -10.42 -3.62 -7.90
N ILE A 199 -9.83 -2.67 -7.15
CA ILE A 199 -10.50 -2.02 -6.02
C ILE A 199 -11.73 -1.23 -6.49
N ILE A 200 -11.59 -0.40 -7.53
CA ILE A 200 -12.71 0.35 -8.12
C ILE A 200 -13.80 -0.61 -8.57
N TYR A 201 -13.42 -1.65 -9.32
CA TYR A 201 -14.37 -2.65 -9.81
C TYR A 201 -15.14 -3.31 -8.67
N THR A 202 -14.45 -3.75 -7.62
CA THR A 202 -15.08 -4.36 -6.44
C THR A 202 -16.00 -3.37 -5.73
N PHE A 203 -15.55 -2.14 -5.48
CA PHE A 203 -16.36 -1.12 -4.82
C PHE A 203 -17.64 -0.77 -5.60
N VAL A 204 -17.58 -0.71 -6.94
CA VAL A 204 -18.75 -0.51 -7.80
C VAL A 204 -19.67 -1.73 -7.76
N LYS A 205 -19.12 -2.94 -7.74
CA LYS A 205 -19.89 -4.20 -7.74
C LYS A 205 -20.65 -4.44 -6.43
N LEU A 206 -20.17 -3.93 -5.29
CA LEU A 206 -20.86 -3.99 -4.01
C LEU A 206 -22.24 -3.30 -4.02
N LYS A 207 -22.54 -2.53 -5.06
CA LYS A 207 -23.81 -1.80 -5.24
C LYS A 207 -25.00 -2.69 -5.64
N LYS A 208 -25.05 -3.93 -5.16
CA LYS A 208 -26.15 -4.88 -5.40
C LYS A 208 -26.77 -5.32 -4.09
#